data_AF-D5RRS8-F1
#
_entry.id   AF-D5RRS8-F1
#
_cell.length_a   1.000
_cell.length_b   1.000
_cell.length_c   1.000
_cell.angle_alpha   90.00
_cell.angle_beta   90.00
_cell.angle_gamma   90.00
#
_symmetry.space_group_name_H-M   'P 1'
#
loop_
_entity.id
_entity.type
_entity.pdbx_description
1 polymer ?
#
loop_
_entity_poly.entity_id
_entity_poly.type
_entity_poly.pdbx_seq_one_letter_code
_entity_poly.pdbx_strand_id
1 'polypeptide(L)'
;MRAAGLLLLLALAGCGAPAASPTLGQQRAAQQQQAMDFAQDQLRSCTDRILQNPDNAAAAALFPLHNSGALTVAQLSNPARPTRAEMNRIIAFGQDFQQCWTSISPTMRAVDPGFASIVETNFRENSLIIADMAQGRLSLGDANRRMQAEDAGIKAQTQAHFQRRLAGFVQEHQAELAMRQAQAAASQAEMAAFGMQLQQMGRDINANAQSSLANSSAYRAPTVQGFAPPPNSIVNCFQAGPVVHCR
;
A
#
# COMPACT_ATOMS: atom_id res chain seq x y z
N MET A 1 7.59 -41.16 9.64
CA MET A 1 8.54 -40.19 10.22
C MET A 1 9.54 -39.77 9.15
N ARG A 2 9.91 -38.48 9.11
CA ARG A 2 10.91 -37.81 8.22
C ARG A 2 10.35 -37.09 6.98
N ALA A 3 9.92 -35.85 7.21
CA ALA A 3 9.84 -34.78 6.20
C ALA A 3 10.36 -33.47 6.81
N ALA A 4 11.55 -33.50 7.40
CA ALA A 4 12.18 -32.37 8.10
C ALA A 4 13.48 -31.90 7.42
N GLY A 5 13.64 -32.15 6.12
CA GLY A 5 14.94 -32.01 5.43
C GLY A 5 15.03 -30.93 4.35
N LEU A 6 14.00 -30.12 4.10
CA LEU A 6 13.98 -29.20 2.95
C LEU A 6 13.78 -27.70 3.27
N LEU A 7 13.67 -27.32 4.54
CA LEU A 7 13.47 -25.92 4.95
C LEU A 7 14.76 -25.17 5.33
N LEU A 8 15.92 -25.84 5.34
CA LEU A 8 17.17 -25.24 5.83
C LEU A 8 18.09 -24.67 4.72
N LEU A 9 17.77 -24.87 3.44
CA LEU A 9 18.62 -24.43 2.31
C LEU A 9 18.26 -23.05 1.73
N LEU A 10 17.19 -22.41 2.20
CA LEU A 10 16.79 -21.05 1.77
C LEU A 10 17.29 -19.93 2.70
N ALA A 11 17.93 -20.26 3.82
CA ALA A 11 18.34 -19.28 4.84
C ALA A 11 19.77 -18.70 4.65
N LEU A 12 20.55 -19.18 3.67
CA LEU A 12 21.98 -18.84 3.54
C LEU A 12 22.35 -17.99 2.31
N ALA A 13 21.38 -17.56 1.49
CA ALA A 13 21.60 -16.66 0.35
C ALA A 13 21.22 -15.18 0.62
N GLY A 14 20.98 -14.81 1.88
CA GLY A 14 20.39 -13.51 2.26
C GLY A 14 21.35 -12.51 2.90
N CYS A 15 22.64 -12.50 2.57
CA CYS A 15 23.54 -11.45 3.04
C CYS A 15 23.60 -10.32 2.00
N GLY A 16 22.82 -9.25 2.21
CA GLY A 16 23.18 -7.93 1.70
C GLY A 16 22.31 -7.27 0.64
N ALA A 17 21.15 -7.83 0.27
CA ALA A 17 20.15 -7.00 -0.40
C ALA A 17 19.59 -6.02 0.67
N PRO A 18 19.80 -4.69 0.56
CA PRO A 18 19.14 -3.76 1.46
C PRO A 18 17.65 -4.05 1.40
N ALA A 19 17.02 -4.29 2.54
CA ALA A 19 15.58 -4.51 2.61
C ALA A 19 14.90 -3.37 1.84
N ALA A 20 14.34 -3.70 0.67
CA ALA A 20 13.73 -2.69 -0.19
C ALA A 20 12.64 -2.02 0.65
N SER A 21 12.80 -0.72 0.92
CA SER A 21 11.81 0.01 1.70
C SER A 21 10.46 -0.14 1.03
N PRO A 22 9.39 -0.42 1.81
CA PRO A 22 8.09 -0.70 1.24
C PRO A 22 7.67 0.46 0.34
N THR A 23 7.15 0.08 -0.82
CA THR A 23 6.60 1.01 -1.81
C THR A 23 5.50 1.88 -1.20
N LEU A 24 5.31 3.09 -1.74
CA LEU A 24 4.23 3.96 -1.24
C LEU A 24 2.87 3.27 -1.43
N GLY A 25 2.71 2.53 -2.53
CA GLY A 25 1.55 1.67 -2.77
C GLY A 25 1.39 0.60 -1.69
N GLN A 26 2.45 -0.13 -1.31
CA GLN A 26 2.39 -1.12 -0.24
C GLN A 26 2.02 -0.51 1.12
N GLN A 27 2.55 0.67 1.44
CA GLN A 27 2.22 1.36 2.70
C GLN A 27 0.73 1.76 2.73
N ARG A 28 0.22 2.31 1.63
CA ARG A 28 -1.21 2.67 1.51
C ARG A 28 -2.12 1.44 1.55
N ALA A 29 -1.76 0.38 0.85
CA ALA A 29 -2.50 -0.88 0.87
C ALA A 29 -2.53 -1.48 2.28
N ALA A 30 -1.40 -1.49 3.00
CA ALA A 30 -1.35 -1.95 4.39
C ALA A 30 -2.21 -1.09 5.32
N GLN A 31 -2.15 0.24 5.20
CA GLN A 31 -3.00 1.15 5.98
C GLN A 31 -4.48 0.94 5.70
N GLN A 32 -4.87 0.80 4.43
CA GLN A 32 -6.25 0.51 4.06
C GLN A 32 -6.69 -0.86 4.58
N GLN A 33 -5.85 -1.88 4.51
CA GLN A 33 -6.14 -3.21 5.04
C GLN A 33 -6.37 -3.16 6.55
N GLN A 34 -5.48 -2.51 7.30
CA GLN A 34 -5.64 -2.34 8.75
C GLN A 34 -6.92 -1.60 9.12
N ALA A 35 -7.27 -0.56 8.37
CA ALA A 35 -8.50 0.20 8.61
C ALA A 35 -9.75 -0.63 8.27
N MET A 36 -9.68 -1.49 7.24
CA MET A 36 -10.74 -2.44 6.91
C MET A 36 -10.90 -3.51 7.98
N ASP A 37 -9.81 -4.11 8.45
CA ASP A 37 -9.81 -5.14 9.50
C ASP A 37 -10.44 -4.56 10.77
N PHE A 38 -10.03 -3.35 11.16
CA PHE A 38 -10.61 -2.65 12.31
C PHE A 38 -12.12 -2.38 12.16
N ALA A 39 -12.57 -1.96 10.97
CA ALA A 39 -13.99 -1.75 10.70
C ALA A 39 -14.79 -3.07 10.74
N GLN A 40 -14.21 -4.15 10.21
CA GLN A 40 -14.81 -5.49 10.23
C GLN A 40 -14.90 -6.04 11.67
N ASP A 41 -13.86 -5.86 12.48
CA ASP A 41 -13.84 -6.28 13.88
C ASP A 41 -14.89 -5.53 14.70
N GLN A 42 -15.06 -4.22 14.47
CA GLN A 42 -16.14 -3.45 15.10
C GLN A 42 -17.51 -3.95 14.67
N LEU A 43 -17.72 -4.21 13.38
CA LEU A 43 -18.98 -4.71 12.86
C LEU A 43 -19.32 -6.08 13.43
N ARG A 44 -18.32 -6.95 13.50
CA ARG A 44 -18.44 -8.29 14.09
C ARG A 44 -18.77 -8.20 15.57
N SER A 45 -17.99 -7.47 16.36
CA SER A 45 -18.22 -7.30 17.79
C SER A 45 -19.60 -6.73 18.10
N CYS A 46 -20.04 -5.78 17.28
CA CYS A 46 -21.35 -5.18 17.41
C CYS A 46 -22.48 -6.15 17.05
N THR A 47 -22.35 -6.88 15.94
CA THR A 47 -23.29 -7.93 15.52
C THR A 47 -23.37 -9.06 16.55
N ASP A 48 -22.24 -9.52 17.06
CA ASP A 48 -22.17 -10.59 18.06
C ASP A 48 -22.91 -10.20 19.34
N ARG A 49 -22.79 -8.94 19.79
CA ARG A 49 -23.55 -8.43 20.95
C ARG A 49 -25.05 -8.45 20.71
N ILE A 50 -25.50 -8.11 19.51
CA ILE A 50 -26.92 -8.13 19.14
C ILE A 50 -27.45 -9.57 19.14
N LEU A 51 -26.67 -10.51 18.59
CA LEU A 51 -27.03 -11.93 18.53
C LEU A 51 -26.98 -12.62 19.89
N GLN A 52 -26.10 -12.17 20.79
CA GLN A 52 -26.00 -12.67 22.17
C GLN A 52 -27.04 -12.05 23.11
N ASN A 53 -27.76 -11.00 22.69
CA ASN A 53 -28.83 -10.41 23.49
C ASN A 53 -30.01 -11.39 23.59
N PRO A 54 -30.39 -11.85 24.80
CA PRO A 54 -31.50 -12.80 24.96
C PRO A 54 -32.84 -12.25 24.47
N ASP A 55 -33.05 -10.93 24.47
CA ASP A 55 -34.27 -10.30 23.95
C ASP A 55 -34.43 -10.50 22.43
N ASN A 56 -33.31 -10.71 21.73
CA ASN A 56 -33.26 -10.91 20.29
C ASN A 56 -33.35 -12.38 19.88
N ALA A 57 -33.21 -13.34 20.81
CA ALA A 57 -33.18 -14.77 20.50
C ALA A 57 -34.44 -15.25 19.77
N ALA A 58 -35.62 -14.77 20.21
CA ALA A 58 -36.90 -15.11 19.57
C ALA A 58 -37.02 -14.50 18.16
N ALA A 59 -36.54 -13.27 17.96
CA ALA A 59 -36.53 -12.63 16.64
C ALA A 59 -35.56 -13.35 15.69
N ALA A 60 -34.36 -13.69 16.16
CA ALA A 60 -33.34 -14.39 15.40
C ALA A 60 -33.78 -15.79 14.93
N ALA A 61 -34.62 -16.48 15.71
CA ALA A 61 -35.17 -17.78 15.31
C ALA A 61 -36.20 -17.68 14.17
N LEU A 62 -37.01 -16.62 14.19
CA LEU A 62 -38.07 -16.37 13.20
C LEU A 62 -37.54 -15.72 11.93
N PHE A 63 -36.56 -14.84 12.10
CA PHE A 63 -35.98 -14.00 11.08
C PHE A 63 -34.46 -14.03 11.23
N PRO A 64 -33.80 -15.08 10.70
CA PRO A 64 -32.37 -15.29 10.88
C PRO A 64 -31.63 -14.25 10.03
N LEU A 65 -31.36 -13.10 10.63
CA LEU A 65 -30.45 -12.12 10.05
C LEU A 65 -29.06 -12.75 9.94
N HIS A 66 -28.30 -12.27 8.95
CA HIS A 66 -26.96 -12.68 8.56
C HIS A 66 -26.17 -13.47 9.63
N ASN A 67 -25.55 -14.59 9.21
CA ASN A 67 -24.61 -15.39 9.98
C ASN A 67 -25.20 -16.42 10.97
N SER A 68 -26.52 -16.67 10.93
CA SER A 68 -27.21 -17.69 11.73
C SER A 68 -27.18 -19.10 11.10
N GLY A 69 -26.47 -19.28 9.99
CA GLY A 69 -26.36 -20.54 9.25
C GLY A 69 -27.28 -20.59 8.03
N ALA A 70 -27.36 -21.76 7.39
CA ALA A 70 -28.27 -21.98 6.28
C ALA A 70 -29.72 -22.05 6.81
N LEU A 71 -30.63 -21.31 6.18
CA LEU A 71 -32.05 -21.39 6.48
C LEU A 71 -32.55 -22.82 6.29
N THR A 72 -33.31 -23.32 7.26
CA THR A 72 -33.90 -24.66 7.19
C THR A 72 -35.07 -24.70 6.21
N VAL A 73 -35.39 -25.88 5.66
CA VAL A 73 -36.58 -26.06 4.79
C VAL A 73 -37.85 -25.57 5.49
N ALA A 74 -37.99 -25.84 6.79
CA ALA A 74 -39.15 -25.40 7.58
C ALA A 74 -39.27 -23.87 7.65
N GLN A 75 -38.15 -23.15 7.81
CA GLN A 75 -38.15 -21.68 7.81
C GLN A 75 -38.46 -21.11 6.42
N LEU A 76 -37.98 -21.76 5.36
CA LEU A 76 -38.22 -21.34 3.98
C LEU A 76 -39.66 -21.64 3.52
N SER A 77 -40.29 -22.69 4.06
CA SER A 77 -41.65 -23.11 3.70
C SER A 77 -42.72 -22.59 4.65
N ASN A 78 -42.38 -21.77 5.64
CA ASN A 78 -43.34 -21.31 6.65
C ASN A 78 -44.39 -20.36 6.03
N PRO A 79 -45.67 -20.76 5.93
CA PRO A 79 -46.70 -19.93 5.31
C PRO A 79 -47.29 -18.91 6.29
N ALA A 80 -46.93 -18.99 7.58
CA ALA A 80 -47.47 -18.11 8.60
C ALA A 80 -47.00 -16.67 8.39
N ARG A 81 -47.89 -15.72 8.69
CA ARG A 81 -47.54 -14.31 8.80
C ARG A 81 -47.13 -14.01 10.25
N PRO A 82 -46.16 -13.11 10.46
CA PRO A 82 -45.78 -12.74 11.81
C PRO A 82 -46.98 -12.12 12.54
N THR A 83 -47.21 -12.57 13.77
CA THR A 83 -48.13 -11.89 14.69
C THR A 83 -47.61 -10.50 15.03
N ARG A 84 -48.47 -9.63 15.57
CA ARG A 84 -48.05 -8.28 15.99
C ARG A 84 -46.91 -8.30 17.01
N ALA A 85 -46.93 -9.26 17.94
CA ALA A 85 -45.88 -9.41 18.94
C ALA A 85 -44.55 -9.84 18.32
N GLU A 86 -44.57 -10.79 17.38
CA GLU A 86 -43.38 -11.20 16.63
C GLU A 86 -42.84 -10.08 15.76
N MET A 87 -43.72 -9.31 15.11
CA MET A 87 -43.30 -8.20 14.28
C MET A 87 -42.63 -7.09 15.09
N ASN A 88 -43.15 -6.76 16.27
CA ASN A 88 -42.50 -5.81 17.17
C ASN A 88 -41.07 -6.27 17.54
N ARG A 89 -40.87 -7.57 17.77
CA ARG A 89 -39.54 -8.14 18.06
C ARG A 89 -38.61 -8.06 16.85
N ILE A 90 -39.09 -8.39 15.66
CA ILE A 90 -38.31 -8.30 14.42
C ILE A 90 -37.90 -6.84 14.13
N ILE A 91 -38.81 -5.88 14.35
CA ILE A 91 -38.51 -4.46 14.20
C ILE A 91 -37.44 -4.02 15.22
N ALA A 92 -37.58 -4.38 16.49
CA ALA A 92 -36.60 -4.05 17.52
C ALA A 92 -35.22 -4.65 17.19
N PHE A 93 -35.19 -5.92 16.77
CA PHE A 93 -33.98 -6.58 16.31
C PHE A 93 -33.33 -5.87 15.12
N GLY A 94 -34.11 -5.43 14.13
CA GLY A 94 -33.62 -4.62 13.02
C GLY A 94 -33.10 -3.25 13.44
N GLN A 95 -33.71 -2.62 14.46
CA GLN A 95 -33.26 -1.35 15.02
C GLN A 95 -31.90 -1.48 15.71
N ASP A 96 -31.64 -2.58 16.43
CA ASP A 96 -30.34 -2.85 17.04
C ASP A 96 -29.24 -2.93 15.97
N PHE A 97 -29.50 -3.65 14.86
CA PHE A 97 -28.59 -3.70 13.73
C PHE A 97 -28.40 -2.35 13.04
N GLN A 98 -29.45 -1.54 12.94
CA GLN A 98 -29.36 -0.19 12.38
C GLN A 98 -28.51 0.74 13.26
N GLN A 99 -28.63 0.65 14.59
CA GLN A 99 -27.80 1.40 15.53
C GLN A 99 -26.33 0.99 15.40
N CYS A 100 -26.10 -0.32 15.30
CA CYS A 100 -24.79 -0.90 15.03
C CYS A 100 -24.16 -0.30 13.77
N TRP A 101 -24.88 -0.36 12.65
CA TRP A 101 -24.46 0.21 11.38
C TRP A 101 -24.18 1.71 11.47
N THR A 102 -25.07 2.46 12.12
CA THR A 102 -24.93 3.91 12.29
C THR A 102 -23.61 4.27 12.99
N SER A 103 -23.18 3.47 13.97
CA SER A 103 -21.93 3.71 14.69
C SER A 103 -20.66 3.44 13.84
N ILE A 104 -20.73 2.52 12.88
CA ILE A 104 -19.56 2.03 12.11
C ILE A 104 -19.50 2.63 10.70
N SER A 105 -20.64 2.97 10.12
CA SER A 105 -20.76 3.48 8.76
C SER A 105 -19.86 4.69 8.45
N PRO A 106 -19.57 5.64 9.37
CA PRO A 106 -18.66 6.74 9.06
C PRO A 106 -17.22 6.25 8.81
N THR A 107 -16.74 5.35 9.67
CA THR A 107 -15.42 4.71 9.50
C THR A 107 -15.37 3.91 8.21
N MET A 108 -16.41 3.11 7.93
CA MET A 108 -16.42 2.29 6.73
C MET A 108 -16.48 3.12 5.45
N ARG A 109 -17.25 4.22 5.43
CA ARG A 109 -17.27 5.18 4.32
C ARG A 109 -15.93 5.88 4.12
N ALA A 110 -15.18 6.14 5.19
CA ALA A 110 -13.86 6.75 5.08
C ALA A 110 -12.81 5.80 4.48
N VAL A 111 -12.92 4.51 4.76
CA VAL A 111 -11.95 3.50 4.29
C VAL A 111 -12.31 2.93 2.92
N ASP A 112 -13.59 2.59 2.72
CA ASP A 112 -14.10 1.99 1.49
C ASP A 112 -15.56 2.44 1.23
N PRO A 113 -15.75 3.59 0.57
CA PRO A 113 -17.07 4.12 0.24
C PRO A 113 -17.92 3.14 -0.58
N GLY A 114 -17.28 2.36 -1.46
CA GLY A 114 -17.95 1.39 -2.32
C GLY A 114 -18.53 0.24 -1.50
N PHE A 115 -17.75 -0.30 -0.57
CA PHE A 115 -18.23 -1.35 0.33
C PHE A 115 -19.32 -0.84 1.28
N ALA A 116 -19.17 0.37 1.82
CA ALA A 116 -20.20 0.99 2.66
C ALA A 116 -21.54 1.11 1.92
N SER A 117 -21.53 1.50 0.65
CA SER A 117 -22.75 1.61 -0.17
C SER A 117 -23.44 0.26 -0.42
N ILE A 118 -22.67 -0.83 -0.58
CA ILE A 118 -23.21 -2.19 -0.69
C ILE A 118 -23.95 -2.57 0.60
N VAL A 119 -23.35 -2.29 1.76
CA VAL A 119 -23.96 -2.58 3.06
C VAL A 119 -25.22 -1.72 3.29
N GLU A 120 -25.20 -0.44 2.94
CA GLU A 120 -26.38 0.44 3.03
C GLU A 120 -27.54 -0.05 2.16
N THR A 121 -27.22 -0.52 0.95
CA THR A 121 -28.21 -1.14 0.06
C THR A 121 -28.82 -2.37 0.72
N ASN A 122 -28.01 -3.26 1.31
CA ASN A 122 -28.50 -4.42 2.06
C ASN A 122 -29.46 -4.03 3.20
N PHE A 123 -29.10 -3.02 4.00
CA PHE A 123 -29.97 -2.52 5.07
C PHE A 123 -31.31 -1.99 4.55
N ARG A 124 -31.28 -1.25 3.43
CA ARG A 124 -32.50 -0.75 2.79
C ARG A 124 -33.38 -1.89 2.29
N GLU A 125 -32.83 -2.86 1.57
CA GLU A 125 -33.62 -3.99 1.04
C GLU A 125 -34.22 -4.83 2.17
N ASN A 126 -33.46 -5.11 3.23
CA ASN A 126 -33.99 -5.80 4.41
C ASN A 126 -35.09 -5.00 5.11
N SER A 127 -34.97 -3.67 5.18
CA SER A 127 -36.02 -2.81 5.75
C SER A 127 -37.31 -2.86 4.93
N LEU A 128 -37.20 -2.95 3.60
CA LEU A 128 -38.35 -3.12 2.72
C LEU A 128 -39.03 -4.48 2.92
N ILE A 129 -38.25 -5.56 3.10
CA ILE A 129 -38.80 -6.88 3.44
C ILE A 129 -39.54 -6.84 4.78
N ILE A 130 -38.98 -6.19 5.80
CA ILE A 130 -39.63 -6.02 7.10
C ILE A 130 -40.91 -5.20 6.98
N ALA A 131 -40.90 -4.13 6.17
CA ALA A 131 -42.08 -3.32 5.92
C ALA A 131 -43.19 -4.12 5.20
N ASP A 132 -42.84 -4.94 4.21
CA ASP A 132 -43.78 -5.81 3.52
C ASP A 132 -44.38 -6.87 4.47
N MET A 133 -43.58 -7.45 5.37
CA MET A 133 -44.07 -8.35 6.43
C MET A 133 -45.04 -7.62 7.39
N ALA A 134 -44.70 -6.40 7.82
CA ALA A 134 -45.52 -5.61 8.74
C ALA A 134 -46.89 -5.24 8.15
N GLN A 135 -46.95 -5.10 6.82
CA GLN A 135 -48.20 -4.87 6.09
C GLN A 135 -48.93 -6.17 5.73
N GLY A 136 -48.42 -7.33 6.17
CA GLY A 136 -48.98 -8.64 5.87
C GLY A 136 -48.88 -9.03 4.40
N ARG A 137 -48.00 -8.39 3.62
CA ARG A 137 -47.79 -8.72 2.19
C ARG A 137 -46.93 -9.97 2.01
N LEU A 138 -46.13 -10.34 3.01
CA LEU A 138 -45.26 -11.52 2.99
C LEU A 138 -45.53 -12.45 4.17
N SER A 139 -45.46 -13.76 3.94
CA SER A 139 -45.27 -14.74 5.02
C SER A 139 -43.81 -14.76 5.50
N LEU A 140 -43.56 -15.41 6.63
CA LEU A 140 -42.19 -15.64 7.14
C LEU A 140 -41.33 -16.39 6.11
N GLY A 141 -41.89 -17.41 5.44
CA GLY A 141 -41.19 -18.16 4.40
C GLY A 141 -40.88 -17.32 3.16
N ASP A 142 -41.82 -16.47 2.71
CA ASP A 142 -41.56 -15.56 1.57
C ASP A 142 -40.46 -14.55 1.91
N ALA A 143 -40.49 -13.99 3.12
CA ALA A 143 -39.49 -13.05 3.59
C ALA A 143 -38.10 -13.70 3.69
N ASN A 144 -38.01 -14.90 4.29
CA ASN A 144 -36.78 -15.67 4.38
C ASN A 144 -36.18 -16.00 3.00
N ARG A 145 -37.00 -16.36 2.01
CA ARG A 145 -36.53 -16.60 0.63
C ARG A 145 -36.04 -15.33 -0.04
N ARG A 146 -36.74 -14.20 0.13
CA ARG A 146 -36.29 -12.90 -0.38
C ARG A 146 -34.95 -12.50 0.24
N MET A 147 -34.81 -12.60 1.57
CA MET A 147 -33.55 -12.32 2.24
C MET A 147 -32.40 -13.21 1.77
N GLN A 148 -32.66 -14.49 1.53
CA GLN A 148 -31.64 -15.41 0.99
C GLN A 148 -31.18 -14.97 -0.41
N ALA A 149 -32.11 -14.53 -1.26
CA ALA A 149 -31.77 -13.99 -2.58
C ALA A 149 -30.96 -12.68 -2.46
N GLU A 150 -31.35 -11.78 -1.56
CA GLU A 150 -30.60 -10.55 -1.29
C GLU A 150 -29.20 -10.84 -0.74
N ASP A 151 -29.05 -11.76 0.21
CA ASP A 151 -27.75 -12.19 0.74
C ASP A 151 -26.83 -12.72 -0.37
N ALA A 152 -27.35 -13.55 -1.28
CA ALA A 152 -26.60 -14.02 -2.44
C ALA A 152 -26.19 -12.85 -3.36
N GLY A 153 -27.09 -11.90 -3.60
CA GLY A 153 -26.82 -10.69 -4.39
C GLY A 153 -25.74 -9.81 -3.76
N ILE A 154 -25.79 -9.59 -2.44
CA ILE A 154 -24.81 -8.80 -1.69
C ILE A 154 -23.46 -9.50 -1.65
N LYS A 155 -23.41 -10.83 -1.48
CA LYS A 155 -22.17 -11.60 -1.58
C LYS A 155 -21.51 -11.44 -2.94
N ALA A 156 -22.30 -11.53 -4.03
CA ALA A 156 -21.80 -11.33 -5.37
C ALA A 156 -21.26 -9.90 -5.59
N GLN A 157 -22.00 -8.87 -5.13
CA GLN A 157 -21.56 -7.47 -5.20
C GLN A 157 -20.28 -7.22 -4.40
N THR A 158 -20.20 -7.78 -3.20
CA THR A 158 -19.04 -7.69 -2.31
C THR A 158 -17.83 -8.35 -2.96
N GLN A 159 -17.98 -9.55 -3.51
CA GLN A 159 -16.92 -10.25 -4.22
C GLN A 159 -16.43 -9.46 -5.44
N ALA A 160 -17.36 -8.95 -6.26
CA ALA A 160 -17.02 -8.13 -7.43
C ALA A 160 -16.30 -6.83 -7.02
N HIS A 161 -16.72 -6.21 -5.92
CA HIS A 161 -16.06 -5.05 -5.36
C HIS A 161 -14.61 -5.33 -4.94
N PHE A 162 -14.38 -6.42 -4.20
CA PHE A 162 -13.03 -6.83 -3.81
C PHE A 162 -12.16 -7.18 -5.02
N GLN A 163 -12.70 -7.84 -6.04
CA GLN A 163 -11.98 -8.12 -7.28
C GLN A 163 -11.54 -6.83 -7.98
N ARG A 164 -12.43 -5.81 -8.07
CA ARG A 164 -12.09 -4.50 -8.64
C ARG A 164 -11.00 -3.79 -7.83
N ARG A 165 -11.10 -3.80 -6.49
CA ARG A 165 -10.07 -3.23 -5.61
C ARG A 165 -8.71 -3.92 -5.79
N LEU A 166 -8.69 -5.24 -5.84
CA LEU A 166 -7.46 -6.00 -6.07
C LEU A 166 -6.83 -5.68 -7.42
N ALA A 167 -7.63 -5.59 -8.49
CA ALA A 167 -7.16 -5.19 -9.80
C ALA A 167 -6.54 -3.78 -9.79
N GLY A 168 -7.17 -2.84 -9.08
CA GLY A 168 -6.64 -1.50 -8.87
C GLY A 168 -5.27 -1.50 -8.17
N PHE A 169 -5.11 -2.28 -7.08
CA PHE A 169 -3.83 -2.41 -6.39
C PHE A 169 -2.73 -2.97 -7.27
N VAL A 170 -3.03 -3.98 -8.08
CA VAL A 170 -2.05 -4.56 -9.02
C VAL A 170 -1.61 -3.51 -10.05
N GLN A 171 -2.55 -2.72 -10.58
CA GLN A 171 -2.25 -1.66 -11.53
C GLN A 171 -1.39 -0.55 -10.91
N GLU A 172 -1.72 -0.09 -9.71
CA GLU A 172 -0.94 0.91 -8.98
C GLU A 172 0.48 0.41 -8.69
N HIS A 173 0.61 -0.86 -8.30
CA HIS A 173 1.90 -1.48 -8.05
C HIS A 173 2.77 -1.55 -9.33
N GLN A 174 2.19 -1.97 -10.45
CA GLN A 174 2.90 -1.99 -11.73
C GLN A 174 3.34 -0.59 -12.18
N ALA A 175 2.49 0.42 -11.98
CA ALA A 175 2.84 1.80 -12.28
C ALA A 175 4.00 2.31 -11.42
N GLU A 176 4.02 2.00 -10.11
CA GLU A 176 5.12 2.36 -9.24
C GLU A 176 6.43 1.66 -9.63
N LEU A 177 6.37 0.36 -9.98
CA LEU A 177 7.54 -0.37 -10.46
C LEU A 177 8.10 0.25 -11.75
N ALA A 178 7.24 0.61 -12.70
CA ALA A 178 7.65 1.26 -13.94
C ALA A 178 8.33 2.62 -13.66
N MET A 179 7.78 3.42 -12.75
CA MET A 179 8.40 4.68 -12.32
C MET A 179 9.78 4.47 -11.70
N ARG A 180 9.93 3.48 -10.81
CA ARG A 180 11.22 3.15 -10.19
C ARG A 180 12.25 2.68 -11.21
N GLN A 181 11.85 1.85 -12.18
CA GLN A 181 12.73 1.41 -13.26
C GLN A 181 13.18 2.58 -14.14
N ALA A 182 12.27 3.50 -14.48
CA ALA A 182 12.61 4.71 -15.23
C ALA A 182 13.59 5.61 -14.48
N GLN A 183 13.38 5.81 -13.16
CA GLN A 183 14.30 6.59 -12.32
C GLN A 183 15.68 5.93 -12.19
N ALA A 184 15.73 4.60 -12.05
CA ALA A 184 16.98 3.86 -12.01
C ALA A 184 17.75 3.95 -13.34
N ALA A 185 17.05 3.88 -14.48
CA ALA A 185 17.66 4.05 -15.79
C ALA A 185 18.18 5.48 -15.99
N ALA A 186 17.42 6.50 -15.55
CA ALA A 186 17.84 7.90 -15.63
C ALA A 186 19.09 8.19 -14.78
N SER A 187 19.16 7.66 -13.55
CA SER A 187 20.34 7.85 -12.69
C SER A 187 21.58 7.13 -13.22
N GLN A 188 21.42 5.96 -13.84
CA GLN A 188 22.51 5.26 -14.53
C GLN A 188 23.01 6.05 -15.75
N ALA A 189 22.10 6.64 -16.53
CA ALA A 189 22.46 7.48 -17.67
C ALA A 189 23.22 8.74 -17.22
N GLU A 190 22.80 9.37 -16.12
CA GLU A 190 23.48 10.53 -15.53
C GLU A 190 24.88 10.17 -15.03
N MET A 191 25.02 9.04 -14.30
CA MET A 191 26.34 8.54 -13.87
C MET A 191 27.25 8.20 -15.05
N ALA A 192 26.71 7.62 -16.12
CA ALA A 192 27.47 7.32 -17.33
C ALA A 192 27.95 8.61 -18.03
N ALA A 193 27.07 9.62 -18.15
CA ALA A 193 27.42 10.92 -18.71
C ALA A 193 28.50 11.62 -17.88
N PHE A 194 28.38 11.60 -16.56
CA PHE A 194 29.38 12.13 -15.64
C PHE A 194 30.72 11.39 -15.76
N GLY A 195 30.69 10.06 -15.88
CA GLY A 195 31.88 9.25 -16.11
C GLY A 195 32.62 9.64 -17.39
N MET A 196 31.89 9.88 -18.50
CA MET A 196 32.48 10.38 -19.75
C MET A 196 33.09 11.78 -19.58
N GLN A 197 32.41 12.67 -18.84
CA GLN A 197 32.93 14.01 -18.55
C GLN A 197 34.24 13.96 -17.75
N LEU A 198 34.34 13.10 -16.74
CA LEU A 198 35.57 12.90 -15.97
C LEU A 198 36.72 12.38 -16.86
N GLN A 199 36.42 11.43 -17.75
CA GLN A 199 37.43 10.92 -18.68
C GLN A 199 37.93 12.00 -19.65
N GLN A 200 37.04 12.86 -20.14
CA GLN A 200 37.42 13.96 -21.03
C GLN A 200 38.28 15.00 -20.31
N MET A 201 37.89 15.42 -19.10
CA MET A 201 38.74 16.31 -18.28
C MET A 201 40.12 15.70 -18.02
N GLY A 202 40.20 14.39 -17.75
CA GLY A 202 41.48 13.70 -17.58
C GLY A 202 42.37 13.75 -18.83
N ARG A 203 41.78 13.62 -20.03
CA ARG A 203 42.51 13.77 -21.30
C ARG A 203 42.99 15.20 -21.51
N ASP A 204 42.15 16.19 -21.22
CA ASP A 204 42.48 17.61 -21.40
C ASP A 204 43.61 18.04 -20.45
N ILE A 205 43.57 17.59 -19.19
CA ILE A 205 44.65 17.84 -18.21
C ILE A 205 45.97 17.23 -18.70
N ASN A 206 45.95 15.98 -19.18
CA ASN A 206 47.15 15.31 -19.68
C ASN A 206 47.70 16.01 -20.94
N ALA A 207 46.82 16.40 -21.88
CA ALA A 207 47.20 17.15 -23.07
C ALA A 207 47.85 18.50 -22.72
N ASN A 208 47.26 19.25 -21.78
CA ASN A 208 47.80 20.54 -21.30
C ASN A 208 49.15 20.39 -20.58
N ALA A 209 49.34 19.30 -19.83
CA ALA A 209 50.62 19.00 -19.18
C ALA A 209 51.71 18.71 -20.23
N GLN A 210 51.40 17.92 -21.26
CA GLN A 210 52.33 17.62 -22.36
C GLN A 210 52.69 18.86 -23.18
N SER A 211 51.73 19.72 -23.49
CA SER A 211 52.01 20.98 -24.20
C SER A 211 52.90 21.92 -23.38
N SER A 212 52.72 21.95 -22.06
CA SER A 212 53.55 22.74 -21.16
C SER A 212 55.00 22.24 -21.12
N LEU A 213 55.20 20.91 -21.14
CA LEU A 213 56.52 20.29 -21.24
C LEU A 213 57.18 20.52 -22.61
N ALA A 214 56.41 20.46 -23.70
CA ALA A 214 56.92 20.77 -25.04
C ALA A 214 57.38 22.23 -25.13
N ASN A 215 56.58 23.18 -24.63
CA ASN A 215 56.92 24.60 -24.61
C ASN A 215 58.14 24.91 -23.74
N SER A 216 58.33 24.24 -22.60
CA SER A 216 59.52 24.43 -21.77
C SER A 216 60.79 23.86 -22.41
N SER A 217 60.69 22.78 -23.20
CA SER A 217 61.82 22.25 -23.98
C SER A 217 62.21 23.11 -25.19
N ALA A 218 61.27 23.92 -25.71
CA ALA A 218 61.54 24.92 -26.75
C ALA A 218 62.20 26.20 -26.20
N TYR A 219 62.17 26.39 -24.87
CA TYR A 219 62.95 27.40 -24.18
C TYR A 219 64.43 26.95 -24.15
N ARG A 220 65.11 27.02 -25.31
CA ARG A 220 66.57 27.08 -25.32
C ARG A 220 66.92 28.30 -24.48
N ALA A 221 67.61 28.06 -23.36
CA ALA A 221 68.23 29.14 -22.61
C ALA A 221 68.89 30.08 -23.63
N PRO A 222 68.59 31.39 -23.63
CA PRO A 222 69.27 32.31 -24.51
C PRO A 222 70.76 32.07 -24.29
N THR A 223 71.47 31.71 -25.36
CA THR A 223 72.92 31.62 -25.34
C THR A 223 73.39 32.93 -24.76
N VAL A 224 73.89 32.90 -23.52
CA VAL A 224 74.40 34.08 -22.84
C VAL A 224 75.60 34.52 -23.67
N GLN A 225 75.37 35.44 -24.61
CA GLN A 225 76.47 36.19 -25.19
C GLN A 225 77.13 36.93 -24.03
N GLY A 226 78.41 36.66 -23.85
CA GLY A 226 79.17 36.92 -22.64
C GLY A 226 78.92 38.31 -22.06
N PHE A 227 78.25 38.32 -20.91
CA PHE A 227 78.53 39.33 -19.91
C PHE A 227 79.62 38.75 -19.01
N ALA A 228 80.82 39.26 -19.16
CA ALA A 228 81.88 39.06 -18.19
C ALA A 228 81.36 39.58 -16.83
N PRO A 229 81.38 38.78 -15.75
CA PRO A 229 81.01 39.26 -14.45
C PRO A 229 82.04 40.31 -14.00
N PRO A 230 81.63 41.42 -13.35
CA PRO A 230 82.57 42.23 -12.61
C PRO A 230 83.18 41.38 -11.48
N PRO A 231 84.48 41.50 -11.21
CA PRO A 231 85.09 40.79 -10.08
C PRO A 231 84.50 41.34 -8.77
N ASN A 232 84.07 40.44 -7.89
CA ASN A 232 83.62 40.66 -6.51
C ASN A 232 82.15 41.04 -6.25
N SER A 233 81.21 40.15 -6.57
CA SER A 233 79.96 40.08 -5.81
C SER A 233 79.70 38.65 -5.33
N ILE A 234 80.02 38.39 -4.06
CA ILE A 234 79.60 37.17 -3.35
C ILE A 234 78.11 37.34 -3.04
N VAL A 235 77.25 36.62 -3.75
CA VAL A 235 75.82 36.50 -3.43
C VAL A 235 75.69 35.33 -2.47
N ASN A 236 75.36 35.62 -1.21
CA ASN A 236 75.09 34.59 -0.21
C ASN A 236 73.63 34.17 -0.33
N CYS A 237 73.38 33.04 -1.00
CA CYS A 237 72.10 32.36 -0.93
C CYS A 237 72.15 31.34 0.21
N PHE A 238 71.10 31.28 1.01
CA PHE A 238 70.90 30.21 1.99
C PHE A 238 69.55 29.55 1.75
N GLN A 239 69.52 28.23 1.84
CA GLN A 239 68.32 27.42 1.57
C GLN A 239 67.63 27.08 2.88
N ALA A 240 66.39 27.52 3.04
CA ALA A 240 65.53 27.18 4.16
C ALA A 240 64.26 26.48 3.64
N GLY A 241 64.34 25.15 3.50
CA GLY A 241 63.22 24.34 3.00
C GLY A 241 63.02 24.46 1.48
N PRO A 242 61.77 24.34 0.97
CA PRO A 242 61.51 24.30 -0.47
C PRO A 242 61.64 25.65 -1.18
N VAL A 243 61.99 26.72 -0.45
CA VAL A 243 62.13 28.07 -0.99
C VAL A 243 63.56 28.55 -0.81
N VAL A 244 64.14 29.11 -1.87
CA VAL A 244 65.50 29.69 -1.88
C VAL A 244 65.37 31.21 -1.89
N HIS A 245 66.06 31.87 -0.95
CA HIS A 245 66.19 33.32 -0.93
C HIS A 245 67.63 33.72 -1.21
N CYS A 246 67.81 34.62 -2.18
CA CYS A 246 69.09 35.23 -2.51
C CYS A 246 68.98 36.75 -2.31
N ARG A 247 70.02 37.35 -1.72
CA ARG A 247 70.22 38.81 -1.64
C ARG A 247 71.57 39.16 -2.24
#